data_AF-A0AAQ4D2A9-F1
#
_entry.id   AF-A0AAQ4D2A9-F1
#
_cell.length_a   1.000
_cell.length_b   1.000
_cell.length_c   1.000
_cell.angle_alpha   90.00
_cell.angle_beta   90.00
_cell.angle_gamma   90.00
#
_symmetry.space_group_name_H-M   'P 1'
#
loop_
_entity.id
_entity.type
_entity.pdbx_description
1 polymer ?
#
loop_
_entity_poly.entity_id
_entity_poly.type
_entity_poly.pdbx_seq_one_letter_code
_entity_poly.pdbx_strand_id
1 'polypeptide(L)'
;MTLRSREAQLKKLKNLIQSGEKQLTTILERLKWSKDEVLKKKGYVVCPLDPGHTMPAASLDTHLDLCTWLKEGYTRQEKEAAPPSSHFFYAKSTSVVPVLIDRETQSKIIMNAVFKGDVPAHVSSALAGVMICFVARLVYPRLKISFYSLPSFSFLD
;
A
#
# COMPACT_ATOMS: atom_id res chain seq x y z
N MET A 1 -8.55 25.96 30.71
CA MET A 1 -7.83 24.81 31.30
C MET A 1 -6.67 25.36 32.14
N THR A 2 -6.71 25.23 33.46
CA THR A 2 -5.76 25.88 34.40
C THR A 2 -4.50 25.04 34.65
N LEU A 3 -3.42 25.66 35.12
CA LEU A 3 -2.13 24.98 35.39
C LEU A 3 -2.29 23.80 36.38
N ARG A 4 -3.02 24.00 37.48
CA ARG A 4 -3.35 22.94 38.46
C ARG A 4 -4.12 21.77 37.83
N SER A 5 -5.02 22.04 36.88
CA SER A 5 -5.78 20.99 36.19
C SER A 5 -4.86 20.11 35.34
N ARG A 6 -3.88 20.72 34.66
CA ARG A 6 -2.85 19.97 33.89
C ARG A 6 -1.95 19.13 34.80
N GLU A 7 -1.52 19.67 35.94
CA GLU A 7 -0.71 18.92 36.92
C GLU A 7 -1.47 17.73 37.51
N ALA A 8 -2.75 17.90 37.83
CA ALA A 8 -3.59 16.82 38.32
C ALA A 8 -3.77 15.70 37.27
N GLN A 9 -3.96 16.07 36.01
CA GLN A 9 -4.02 15.10 34.90
C GLN A 9 -2.70 14.35 34.72
N LEU A 10 -1.56 15.05 34.75
CA LEU A 10 -0.24 14.43 34.68
C LEU A 10 -0.02 13.44 35.82
N LYS A 11 -0.40 13.81 37.05
CA LYS A 11 -0.31 12.91 38.22
C LYS A 11 -1.18 11.68 38.03
N LYS A 12 -2.41 11.84 37.53
CA LYS A 12 -3.32 10.73 37.23
C LYS A 12 -2.73 9.78 36.19
N LEU A 13 -2.19 10.30 35.09
CA LEU A 13 -1.56 9.48 34.04
C LEU A 13 -0.34 8.72 34.57
N LYS A 14 0.53 9.37 35.35
CA LYS A 14 1.67 8.71 36.00
C LYS A 14 1.25 7.56 36.91
N ASN A 15 0.23 7.78 37.74
CA ASN A 15 -0.29 6.74 38.64
C ASN A 15 -0.88 5.57 37.85
N LEU A 16 -1.60 5.83 36.76
CA LEU A 16 -2.14 4.78 35.89
C LEU A 16 -1.02 3.94 35.26
N ILE A 17 0.01 4.59 34.70
CA ILE A 17 1.15 3.89 34.10
C ILE A 17 1.85 3.02 35.14
N GLN A 18 2.15 3.57 36.32
CA GLN A 18 2.81 2.82 37.40
C GLN A 18 1.96 1.66 37.92
N SER A 19 0.65 1.85 38.07
CA SER A 19 -0.26 0.79 38.48
C SER A 19 -0.33 -0.32 37.44
N GLY A 20 -0.43 0.04 36.15
CA GLY A 20 -0.47 -0.93 35.06
C GLY A 20 0.83 -1.72 34.96
N GLU A 21 1.98 -1.04 35.08
CA GLU A 21 3.29 -1.71 35.07
C GLU A 21 3.43 -2.72 36.21
N LYS A 22 3.01 -2.36 37.44
CA LYS A 22 3.02 -3.30 38.58
C LYS A 22 2.14 -4.52 38.35
N GLN A 23 0.95 -4.33 37.78
CA GLN A 23 0.04 -5.44 37.45
C GLN A 23 0.66 -6.36 36.40
N LEU A 24 1.23 -5.80 35.33
CA LEU A 24 1.91 -6.57 34.29
C LEU A 24 3.09 -7.36 34.87
N THR A 25 3.93 -6.75 35.70
CA THR A 25 5.06 -7.45 36.34
C THR A 25 4.58 -8.59 37.23
N THR A 26 3.52 -8.38 38.02
CA THR A 26 2.94 -9.43 38.87
C THR A 26 2.44 -10.62 38.03
N ILE A 27 1.82 -10.36 36.88
CA ILE A 27 1.34 -11.41 35.97
C ILE A 27 2.53 -12.16 35.35
N LEU A 28 3.55 -11.43 34.87
CA LEU A 28 4.75 -12.02 34.29
C LEU A 28 5.50 -12.90 35.29
N GLU A 29 5.63 -12.47 36.54
CA GLU A 29 6.23 -13.26 37.63
C GLU A 29 5.46 -14.57 37.88
N ARG A 30 4.11 -14.50 37.91
CA ARG A 30 3.26 -15.70 38.06
C ARG A 30 3.42 -16.69 36.91
N LEU A 31 3.61 -16.17 35.70
CA LEU A 31 3.86 -16.97 34.49
C LEU A 31 5.33 -17.41 34.36
N LYS A 32 6.20 -16.98 35.28
CA LYS A 32 7.66 -17.15 35.22
C LYS A 32 8.26 -16.64 33.91
N TRP A 33 7.70 -15.57 33.35
CA TRP A 33 8.21 -14.90 32.16
C TRP A 33 9.03 -13.67 32.55
N SER A 34 10.18 -13.48 31.91
CA SER A 34 10.96 -12.26 32.11
C SER A 34 10.48 -11.15 31.16
N LYS A 35 10.42 -9.91 31.65
CA LYS A 35 10.05 -8.74 30.84
C LYS A 35 10.97 -8.59 29.61
N ASP A 36 12.24 -8.91 29.78
CA ASP A 36 13.24 -8.86 28.71
C ASP A 36 13.03 -9.91 27.62
N GLU A 37 12.51 -11.10 27.97
CA GLU A 37 12.15 -12.11 26.97
C GLU A 37 10.91 -11.72 26.18
N VAL A 38 9.92 -11.10 26.81
CA VAL A 38 8.71 -10.61 26.13
C VAL A 38 9.03 -9.42 25.22
N LEU A 39 9.92 -8.54 25.67
CA LEU A 39 10.34 -7.35 24.89
C LEU A 39 11.32 -7.68 23.76
N LYS A 40 11.97 -8.85 23.79
CA LYS A 40 12.78 -9.33 22.67
C LYS A 40 11.87 -9.59 21.46
N LYS A 41 11.75 -8.59 20.60
CA LYS A 41 11.15 -8.67 19.25
C LYS A 41 11.99 -9.58 18.35
N LYS A 42 12.03 -10.88 18.63
CA LYS A 42 12.73 -11.85 17.79
C LYS A 42 11.96 -12.00 16.48
N GLY A 43 12.59 -11.60 15.38
CA GLY A 43 12.07 -11.84 14.03
C GLY A 43 10.94 -10.93 13.59
N TYR A 44 10.80 -9.73 14.15
CA TYR A 44 9.90 -8.72 13.58
C TYR A 44 10.60 -7.91 12.49
N VAL A 45 9.92 -7.74 11.36
CA VAL A 45 10.35 -6.96 10.20
C VAL A 45 9.36 -5.83 9.94
N VAL A 46 9.85 -4.77 9.31
CA VAL A 46 9.04 -3.62 8.89
C VAL A 46 8.57 -3.86 7.46
N CYS A 47 7.32 -3.50 7.15
CA CYS A 47 6.80 -3.60 5.80
C CYS A 47 7.50 -2.60 4.85
N PRO A 48 7.93 -3.02 3.64
CA PRO A 48 8.52 -2.12 2.66
C PRO A 48 7.49 -1.16 2.00
N LEU A 49 6.19 -1.45 2.11
CA LEU A 49 5.13 -0.62 1.52
C LEU A 49 4.66 0.51 2.46
N ASP A 50 4.77 0.28 3.76
CA ASP A 50 4.38 1.21 4.83
C ASP A 50 5.31 1.05 6.06
N PRO A 51 6.06 2.09 6.46
CA PRO A 51 7.02 2.01 7.57
C PRO A 51 6.36 1.91 8.96
N GLY A 52 5.06 2.18 9.08
CA GLY A 52 4.29 2.02 10.31
C GLY A 52 3.90 0.57 10.62
N HIS A 53 3.98 -0.33 9.64
CA HIS A 53 3.63 -1.73 9.84
C HIS A 53 4.82 -2.58 10.29
N THR A 54 4.66 -3.25 11.44
CA THR A 54 5.64 -4.23 11.94
C THR A 54 4.98 -5.59 12.14
N MET A 55 5.60 -6.65 11.64
CA MET A 55 5.07 -8.02 11.72
C MET A 55 6.19 -9.06 11.85
N PRO A 56 5.88 -10.30 12.24
CA PRO A 56 6.83 -11.40 12.15
C PRO A 56 7.31 -11.63 10.70
N ALA A 57 8.59 -11.97 10.54
CA ALA A 57 9.20 -12.26 9.25
C ALA A 57 8.49 -13.38 8.48
N ALA A 58 8.01 -14.41 9.19
CA ALA A 58 7.27 -15.52 8.60
C ALA A 58 5.94 -15.12 7.96
N SER A 59 5.35 -13.99 8.38
CA SER A 59 4.09 -13.46 7.84
C SER A 59 4.29 -12.29 6.87
N LEU A 60 5.54 -11.99 6.48
CA LEU A 60 5.82 -10.86 5.61
C LEU A 60 5.16 -11.04 4.24
N ASP A 61 5.31 -12.21 3.61
CA ASP A 61 4.79 -12.44 2.27
C ASP A 61 3.26 -12.33 2.22
N THR A 62 2.57 -12.96 3.18
CA THR A 62 1.10 -12.89 3.27
C THR A 62 0.60 -11.48 3.60
N HIS A 63 1.39 -10.71 4.36
CA HIS A 63 1.12 -9.31 4.61
C HIS A 63 1.31 -8.47 3.34
N LEU A 64 2.39 -8.67 2.58
CA LEU A 64 2.65 -7.91 1.36
C LEU A 64 1.51 -8.04 0.35
N ASP A 65 0.98 -9.25 0.18
CA ASP A 65 -0.17 -9.48 -0.67
C ASP A 65 -1.38 -8.64 -0.22
N LEU A 66 -1.74 -8.68 1.06
CA LEU A 66 -2.89 -7.93 1.56
C LEU A 66 -2.63 -6.42 1.59
N CYS A 67 -1.43 -6.00 1.97
CA CYS A 67 -1.04 -4.60 2.07
C CYS A 67 -1.02 -3.92 0.71
N THR A 68 -0.66 -4.66 -0.36
CA THR A 68 -0.72 -4.14 -1.73
C THR A 68 -2.16 -3.83 -2.13
N TRP A 69 -3.10 -4.74 -1.87
CA TRP A 69 -4.52 -4.54 -2.16
C TRP A 69 -5.11 -3.36 -1.39
N LEU A 70 -4.83 -3.27 -0.09
CA LEU A 70 -5.28 -2.15 0.74
C LEU A 70 -4.72 -0.81 0.25
N LYS A 71 -3.45 -0.79 -0.19
CA LYS A 71 -2.79 0.41 -0.71
C LYS A 71 -3.40 0.87 -2.05
N GLU A 72 -3.91 -0.05 -2.84
CA GLU A 72 -4.64 0.23 -4.08
C GLU A 72 -6.12 0.62 -3.82
N GLY A 73 -6.57 0.59 -2.56
CA GLY A 73 -7.91 1.00 -2.15
C GLY A 73 -8.94 -0.12 -2.12
N TYR A 74 -8.53 -1.38 -2.36
CA TYR A 74 -9.39 -2.54 -2.22
C TYR A 74 -9.61 -2.90 -0.75
N THR A 75 -10.79 -3.42 -0.45
CA THR A 75 -11.13 -3.95 0.86
C THR A 75 -10.59 -5.37 1.05
N ARG A 76 -10.50 -5.79 2.31
CA ARG A 76 -10.11 -7.16 2.64
C ARG A 76 -11.13 -8.19 2.11
N GLN A 77 -12.42 -7.87 2.11
CA GLN A 77 -13.45 -8.77 1.59
C GLN A 77 -13.27 -9.01 0.10
N GLU A 78 -12.89 -7.98 -0.67
CA GLU A 78 -12.62 -8.12 -2.10
C GLU A 78 -11.41 -9.01 -2.38
N LYS A 79 -10.35 -8.93 -1.57
CA LYS A 79 -9.20 -9.84 -1.66
C LYS A 79 -9.61 -11.30 -1.40
N GLU A 80 -10.46 -11.54 -0.42
CA GLU A 80 -10.92 -12.89 -0.06
C GLU A 80 -11.91 -13.47 -1.08
N ALA A 81 -12.70 -12.61 -1.73
CA ALA A 81 -13.60 -12.97 -2.82
C ALA A 81 -12.91 -13.08 -4.19
N ALA A 82 -11.65 -12.64 -4.30
CA ALA A 82 -10.92 -12.66 -5.55
C ALA A 82 -10.77 -14.09 -6.07
N PRO A 83 -11.10 -14.35 -7.35
CA PRO A 83 -10.91 -15.65 -7.93
C PRO A 83 -9.40 -16.01 -7.92
N PRO A 84 -9.06 -17.30 -7.73
CA PRO A 84 -7.67 -17.71 -7.79
C PRO A 84 -7.07 -17.41 -9.17
N SER A 85 -5.76 -17.18 -9.22
CA SER A 85 -5.09 -16.79 -10.46
C SER A 85 -5.25 -17.85 -11.56
N SER A 86 -5.16 -17.46 -12.82
CA SER A 86 -5.18 -18.40 -13.96
C SER A 86 -4.11 -19.49 -13.83
N HIS A 87 -2.97 -19.17 -13.21
CA HIS A 87 -1.92 -20.13 -12.90
C HIS A 87 -2.40 -21.28 -12.00
N PHE A 88 -3.29 -20.99 -11.04
CA PHE A 88 -3.89 -22.02 -10.19
C PHE A 88 -4.75 -23.01 -11.01
N PHE A 89 -5.56 -22.50 -11.94
CA PHE A 89 -6.45 -23.35 -12.76
C PHE A 89 -5.69 -24.24 -13.75
N TYR A 90 -4.61 -23.73 -14.34
CA TYR A 90 -3.87 -24.42 -15.40
C TYR A 90 -2.57 -25.10 -14.92
N ALA A 91 -2.32 -25.15 -13.61
CA ALA A 91 -1.09 -25.74 -13.04
C ALA A 91 -0.84 -27.21 -13.48
N LYS A 92 -1.90 -27.97 -13.78
CA LYS A 92 -1.81 -29.40 -14.15
C LYS A 92 -2.04 -29.66 -15.64
N SER A 93 -2.41 -28.66 -16.41
CA SER A 93 -2.75 -28.84 -17.82
C SER A 93 -1.54 -28.60 -18.71
N THR A 94 -1.16 -29.59 -19.51
CA THR A 94 -0.05 -29.49 -20.48
C THR A 94 -0.43 -28.70 -21.74
N SER A 95 -1.72 -28.43 -21.95
CA SER A 95 -2.26 -27.73 -23.12
C SER A 95 -2.09 -26.21 -23.04
N VAL A 96 -1.98 -25.64 -21.84
CA VAL A 96 -1.92 -24.19 -21.62
C VAL A 96 -0.55 -23.82 -21.08
N VAL A 97 0.21 -23.04 -21.86
CA VAL A 97 1.54 -22.56 -21.47
C VAL A 97 1.40 -21.15 -20.87
N PRO A 98 1.76 -20.93 -19.59
CA PRO A 98 1.74 -19.60 -19.00
C PRO A 98 2.88 -18.76 -19.56
N VAL A 99 2.55 -17.56 -20.04
CA VAL A 99 3.53 -16.54 -20.42
C VAL A 99 3.64 -15.56 -19.25
N LEU A 100 4.81 -15.52 -18.61
CA LEU A 100 5.12 -14.55 -17.56
C LEU A 100 5.69 -13.30 -18.22
N ILE A 101 5.00 -12.18 -18.07
CA ILE A 101 5.44 -10.89 -18.60
C ILE A 101 5.85 -10.03 -17.42
N ASP A 102 7.12 -9.62 -17.39
CA ASP A 102 7.60 -8.69 -16.39
C ASP A 102 7.03 -7.28 -16.60
N ARG A 103 7.00 -6.48 -15.54
CA ARG A 103 6.39 -5.14 -15.55
C ARG A 103 7.04 -4.19 -16.57
N GLU A 104 8.34 -4.32 -16.80
CA GLU A 104 9.08 -3.45 -17.73
C GLU A 104 8.71 -3.79 -19.18
N THR A 105 8.71 -5.07 -19.53
CA THR A 105 8.28 -5.58 -20.83
C THR A 105 6.81 -5.26 -21.09
N GLN A 106 5.95 -5.42 -20.09
CA GLN A 106 4.53 -5.04 -20.18
C GLN A 106 4.39 -3.54 -20.50
N SER A 107 5.12 -2.69 -19.79
CA SER A 107 5.10 -1.24 -20.04
C SER A 107 5.58 -0.89 -21.46
N LYS A 108 6.67 -1.50 -21.93
CA LYS A 108 7.18 -1.32 -23.29
C LYS A 108 6.16 -1.73 -24.35
N ILE A 109 5.50 -2.88 -24.18
CA ILE A 109 4.48 -3.38 -25.11
C ILE A 109 3.30 -2.40 -25.16
N ILE A 110 2.80 -1.96 -24.00
CA ILE A 110 1.70 -1.00 -23.93
C ILE A 110 2.08 0.32 -24.59
N MET A 111 3.26 0.88 -24.29
CA MET A 111 3.72 2.13 -24.91
C MET A 111 3.84 2.02 -26.42
N ASN A 112 4.37 0.90 -26.93
CA ASN A 112 4.47 0.65 -28.36
C ASN A 112 3.09 0.52 -29.03
N ALA A 113 2.12 -0.13 -28.38
CA ALA A 113 0.77 -0.27 -28.90
C ALA A 113 0.01 1.08 -28.92
N VAL A 114 0.19 1.91 -27.88
CA VAL A 114 -0.35 3.28 -27.82
C VAL A 114 0.24 4.13 -28.96
N PHE A 115 1.55 4.05 -29.21
CA PHE A 115 2.19 4.78 -30.30
C PHE A 115 1.68 4.35 -31.69
N LYS A 116 1.37 3.06 -31.87
CA LYS A 116 0.81 2.52 -33.12
C LYS A 116 -0.67 2.85 -33.34
N GLY A 117 -1.37 3.36 -32.33
CA GLY A 117 -2.80 3.69 -32.40
C GLY A 117 -3.73 2.49 -32.21
N ASP A 118 -3.22 1.37 -31.72
CA ASP A 118 -3.98 0.12 -31.54
C ASP A 118 -4.79 0.08 -30.22
N VAL A 119 -4.64 1.10 -29.36
CA VAL A 119 -5.24 1.15 -28.03
C VAL A 119 -6.28 2.28 -27.94
N PRO A 120 -7.50 2.03 -27.43
CA PRO A 120 -8.53 3.06 -27.30
C PRO A 120 -8.13 4.17 -26.31
N ALA A 121 -8.47 5.41 -26.66
CA ALA A 121 -7.99 6.65 -26.02
C ALA A 121 -8.16 6.73 -24.49
N HIS A 122 -9.14 6.02 -23.92
CA HIS A 122 -9.44 6.00 -22.49
C HIS A 122 -8.43 5.20 -21.64
N VAL A 123 -7.64 4.31 -22.26
CA VAL A 123 -6.58 3.54 -21.58
C VAL A 123 -5.25 4.32 -21.60
N SER A 124 -5.02 5.10 -22.67
CA SER A 124 -3.84 5.95 -22.83
C SER A 124 -3.80 7.16 -21.89
N SER A 125 -4.95 7.62 -21.37
CA SER A 125 -5.02 8.77 -20.46
C SER A 125 -4.42 8.50 -19.07
N ALA A 126 -4.33 7.23 -18.64
CA ALA A 126 -3.70 6.84 -17.37
C ALA A 126 -2.16 6.97 -17.38
N LEU A 127 -1.53 6.99 -18.55
CA LEU A 127 -0.08 7.21 -18.73
C LEU A 127 0.27 8.68 -19.02
N ALA A 128 -0.75 9.53 -19.18
CA ALA A 128 -0.63 10.84 -19.78
C ALA A 128 -0.31 11.98 -18.80
N GLY A 129 0.15 11.67 -17.58
CA GLY A 129 0.62 12.68 -16.62
C GLY A 129 1.97 13.32 -16.99
N VAL A 130 2.77 12.69 -17.86
CA VAL A 130 4.16 13.13 -18.12
C VAL A 130 4.45 13.46 -19.59
N MET A 131 3.69 12.93 -20.55
CA MET A 131 4.05 13.00 -21.98
C MET A 131 3.16 13.87 -22.88
N ILE A 132 2.12 14.55 -22.35
CA ILE A 132 1.31 15.45 -23.19
C ILE A 132 2.05 16.76 -23.52
N CYS A 133 2.96 17.24 -22.65
CA CYS A 133 3.60 18.55 -22.84
C CYS A 133 4.73 18.57 -23.88
N PHE A 134 5.41 17.44 -24.14
CA PHE A 134 6.62 17.45 -24.97
C PHE A 134 6.35 17.27 -26.48
N VAL A 135 5.36 16.44 -26.86
CA VAL A 135 5.14 16.11 -28.28
C VAL A 135 4.36 17.21 -29.02
N ALA A 136 3.47 17.92 -28.32
CA ALA A 136 2.68 19.00 -28.93
C ALA A 136 3.55 20.19 -29.41
N ARG A 137 4.73 20.41 -28.80
CA ARG A 137 5.60 21.55 -29.13
C ARG A 137 6.53 21.31 -30.32
N LEU A 138 6.76 20.05 -30.70
CA LEU A 138 7.68 19.70 -31.79
C LEU A 138 6.98 19.57 -33.15
N VAL A 139 5.70 19.22 -33.19
CA VAL A 139 5.01 18.92 -34.47
C VAL A 139 4.12 20.07 -34.97
N TYR A 140 3.60 20.95 -34.09
CA TYR A 140 2.69 22.02 -34.51
C TYR A 140 3.00 23.37 -33.84
N PRO A 141 3.88 24.22 -34.41
CA PRO A 141 4.23 25.50 -33.81
C PRO A 141 3.12 26.56 -33.90
N ARG A 142 1.95 26.26 -34.51
CA ARG A 142 0.88 27.22 -34.78
C ARG A 142 -0.55 26.73 -34.56
N LEU A 143 -0.78 25.76 -33.68
CA LEU A 143 -2.12 25.54 -33.16
C LEU A 143 -2.31 26.34 -31.86
N LYS A 144 -3.17 27.37 -31.90
CA LYS A 144 -3.73 27.96 -30.68
C LYS A 144 -4.61 26.88 -30.04
N ILE A 145 -4.05 26.17 -29.07
CA ILE A 145 -4.83 25.25 -28.24
C ILE A 145 -5.69 26.13 -27.33
N SER A 146 -6.99 26.14 -27.60
CA SER A 146 -7.98 26.69 -26.68
C SER A 146 -8.03 25.78 -25.47
N PHE A 147 -7.60 26.29 -24.31
CA PHE A 147 -7.79 25.64 -23.03
C PHE A 147 -9.29 25.57 -22.76
N TYR A 148 -9.93 24.44 -23.07
CA TYR A 148 -11.19 24.13 -22.42
C TYR A 148 -10.88 23.74 -20.99
N SER A 149 -11.39 24.57 -20.08
CA SER A 149 -11.36 24.40 -18.63
C SER A 149 -11.58 22.94 -18.26
N LEU A 150 -10.60 22.37 -17.55
CA LEU A 150 -10.81 21.16 -16.76
C LEU A 150 -12.02 21.41 -15.84
N PRO A 151 -12.97 20.47 -15.69
CA PRO A 151 -13.81 20.48 -14.52
C PRO A 151 -12.88 20.24 -13.32
N SER A 152 -12.87 21.20 -12.41
CA SER A 152 -12.24 21.11 -11.10
C SER A 152 -12.74 19.86 -10.38
N PHE A 153 -11.90 18.83 -10.34
CA PHE A 153 -12.09 17.69 -9.46
C PHE A 153 -11.59 18.10 -8.07
N SER A 154 -12.54 18.52 -7.24
CA SER A 154 -12.31 18.82 -5.83
C SER A 154 -11.95 17.52 -5.12
N PHE A 155 -10.69 17.39 -4.72
CA PHE A 155 -10.30 16.49 -3.64
C PHE A 155 -10.80 17.16 -2.35
N LEU A 156 -11.77 16.54 -1.67
CA LEU A 156 -12.16 16.94 -0.32
C LEU A 156 -11.50 15.97 0.65
N ASP A 157 -10.76 16.58 1.57
CA ASP A 157 -10.29 16.03 2.84
C ASP A 157 -11.40 15.36 3.67
#